data_AF-A0A660USW0-F1
#
_entry.id   AF-A0A660USW0-F1
#
_cell.length_a   1.000
_cell.length_b   1.000
_cell.length_c   1.000
_cell.angle_alpha   90.00
_cell.angle_beta   90.00
_cell.angle_gamma   90.00
#
_symmetry.space_group_name_H-M   'P 1'
#
loop_
_entity.id
_entity.type
_entity.pdbx_description
1 polymer ?
#
loop_
_entity_poly.entity_id
_entity_poly.type
_entity_poly.pdbx_seq_one_letter_code
_entity_poly.pdbx_strand_id
1 'polypeptide(L)'
;GNFEQSCLLSKKALLREMTDSNPDEFYAELESQLLSQINALNLGPQGLGGDTTALAVKIETAPCHIASLPVAVNIECHAHRHKSAEL
;
A
#
# COMPACT_ATOMS: atom_id res chain seq x y z
N GLY A 1 13.19 -8.73 8.32
CA GLY A 1 12.05 -8.79 9.21
C GLY A 1 11.48 -10.16 9.23
N ASN A 2 10.61 -10.37 10.20
CA ASN A 2 9.70 -11.48 10.33
C ASN A 2 8.29 -11.04 9.90
N PHE A 3 7.30 -11.90 10.10
CA PHE A 3 5.91 -11.62 9.73
C PHE A 3 5.31 -10.47 10.57
N GLU A 4 5.69 -10.36 11.84
CA GLU A 4 5.26 -9.28 12.73
C GLU A 4 5.73 -7.92 12.20
N GLN A 5 6.99 -7.83 11.77
CA GLN A 5 7.53 -6.61 11.18
C GLN A 5 6.82 -6.25 9.87
N SER A 6 6.47 -7.23 9.01
CA SER A 6 5.74 -6.91 7.77
C SER A 6 4.37 -6.31 8.05
N CYS A 7 3.66 -6.78 9.07
CA CYS A 7 2.37 -6.21 9.47
C CYS A 7 2.50 -4.76 9.95
N LEU A 8 3.54 -4.46 10.75
CA LEU A 8 3.81 -3.09 11.19
C LEU A 8 4.17 -2.16 10.02
N LEU A 9 5.00 -2.64 9.09
CA LEU A 9 5.35 -1.89 7.88
C LEU A 9 4.13 -1.63 6.99
N SER A 10 3.25 -2.62 6.82
CA SER A 10 2.01 -2.47 6.06
C SER A 10 1.10 -1.40 6.69
N LYS A 11 0.99 -1.36 8.02
CA LYS A 11 0.25 -0.31 8.72
C LYS A 11 0.92 1.06 8.57
N LYS A 12 2.25 1.13 8.59
CA LYS A 12 3.00 2.39 8.35
C LYS A 12 2.77 2.89 6.93
N ALA A 13 2.84 2.01 5.93
CA ALA A 13 2.58 2.34 4.54
C ALA A 13 1.17 2.94 4.34
N LEU A 14 0.17 2.38 5.03
CA LEU A 14 -1.22 2.84 4.99
C LEU A 14 -1.40 4.30 5.48
N LEU A 15 -0.51 4.80 6.33
CA LEU A 15 -0.59 6.14 6.91
C LEU A 15 0.23 7.19 6.14
N ARG A 16 0.89 6.80 5.06
CA ARG A 16 1.59 7.71 4.15
C ARG A 16 0.58 8.58 3.40
N GLU A 17 1.03 9.77 2.99
CA GLU A 17 0.21 10.69 2.20
C GLU A 17 -0.19 10.05 0.87
N MET A 18 -1.47 10.15 0.49
CA MET A 18 -1.96 9.54 -0.75
C MET A 18 -1.18 10.02 -1.99
N THR A 19 -0.75 11.29 -2.01
CA THR A 19 -0.04 11.90 -3.14
C THR A 19 1.47 11.67 -3.15
N ASP A 20 2.04 11.05 -2.11
CA ASP A 20 3.48 10.76 -2.09
C ASP A 20 3.83 9.58 -3.02
N SER A 21 5.12 9.26 -3.14
CA SER A 21 5.60 8.06 -3.80
C SER A 21 6.80 7.53 -3.03
N ASN A 22 7.09 6.24 -3.16
CA ASN A 22 8.27 5.68 -2.49
C ASN A 22 9.55 6.41 -2.96
N PRO A 23 10.49 6.75 -2.06
CA PRO A 23 11.76 7.36 -2.46
C PRO A 23 12.67 6.43 -3.28
N ASP A 24 12.48 5.12 -3.20
CA ASP A 24 13.17 4.13 -4.02
C ASP A 24 12.37 3.89 -5.32
N GLU A 25 13.02 4.14 -6.45
CA GLU A 25 12.43 4.07 -7.79
C GLU A 25 11.79 2.70 -8.10
N PHE A 26 12.40 1.61 -7.64
CA PHE A 26 11.86 0.27 -7.85
C PHE A 26 10.49 0.12 -7.18
N TYR A 27 10.36 0.58 -5.94
CA TYR A 27 9.10 0.49 -5.21
C TYR A 27 8.08 1.52 -5.68
N ALA A 28 8.51 2.70 -6.14
CA ALA A 28 7.62 3.70 -6.72
C ALA A 28 6.98 3.20 -8.02
N GLU A 29 7.77 2.56 -8.88
CA GLU A 29 7.25 1.93 -10.09
C GLU A 29 6.27 0.80 -9.73
N LEU A 30 6.61 -0.03 -8.74
CA LEU A 30 5.74 -1.10 -8.27
C LEU A 30 4.42 -0.58 -7.68
N GLU A 31 4.44 0.51 -6.91
CA GLU A 31 3.23 1.20 -6.41
C GLU A 31 2.30 1.58 -7.57
N SER A 32 2.84 2.21 -8.62
CA SER A 32 2.10 2.63 -9.80
C SER A 32 1.56 1.45 -10.62
N GLN A 33 2.39 0.44 -10.87
CA GLN A 33 2.02 -0.76 -11.62
C GLN A 33 0.89 -1.53 -10.91
N LEU A 34 0.98 -1.70 -9.59
CA LEU A 34 -0.06 -2.38 -8.81
C LEU A 34 -1.37 -1.60 -8.81
N LEU A 35 -1.32 -0.27 -8.65
CA LEU A 35 -2.52 0.57 -8.72
C LEU A 35 -3.23 0.43 -10.07
N SER A 36 -2.47 0.47 -11.18
CA SER A 36 -3.01 0.26 -12.52
C SER A 36 -3.62 -1.13 -12.68
N GLN A 37 -2.95 -2.18 -12.20
CA GLN A 37 -3.46 -3.55 -12.30
C GLN A 37 -4.73 -3.76 -11.46
N ILE A 38 -4.78 -3.22 -10.25
CA ILE A 38 -5.95 -3.30 -9.36
C ILE A 38 -7.17 -2.63 -9.99
N ASN A 39 -7.00 -1.46 -10.59
CA ASN A 39 -8.08 -0.73 -11.24
C ASN A 39 -8.52 -1.40 -12.57
N ALA A 40 -7.60 -2.07 -13.27
CA ALA A 40 -7.92 -2.87 -14.45
C ALA A 40 -8.77 -4.12 -14.16
N LEU A 41 -8.95 -4.52 -12.89
CA LEU A 41 -9.86 -5.62 -12.52
C LEU A 41 -11.34 -5.28 -12.70
N ASN A 42 -11.68 -4.00 -12.91
CA ASN A 42 -13.06 -3.51 -13.08
C ASN A 42 -14.03 -3.85 -11.93
N LEU A 43 -13.49 -4.03 -10.72
CA LEU A 43 -14.31 -4.28 -9.52
C LEU A 43 -15.06 -3.01 -9.10
N GLY A 44 -14.40 -1.86 -9.22
CA GLY A 44 -14.93 -0.56 -8.85
C GLY A 44 -15.23 -0.40 -7.35
N PRO A 45 -15.85 0.72 -6.96
CA PRO A 45 -16.13 1.02 -5.56
C PRO A 45 -17.03 -0.04 -4.93
N GLN A 46 -16.61 -0.59 -3.79
CA GLN A 46 -17.33 -1.64 -3.06
C GLN A 46 -17.57 -2.94 -3.86
N GLY A 47 -16.90 -3.14 -5.00
CA GLY A 47 -17.09 -4.31 -5.85
C GLY A 47 -18.37 -4.28 -6.70
N LEU A 48 -18.98 -3.11 -6.89
CA LEU A 48 -20.25 -2.94 -7.63
C LEU A 48 -20.03 -2.63 -9.13
N GLY A 49 -18.82 -2.83 -9.63
CA GLY A 49 -18.39 -2.46 -10.97
C GLY A 49 -17.87 -1.02 -11.05
N GLY A 50 -17.08 -0.73 -12.09
CA GLY A 50 -16.46 0.58 -12.32
C GLY A 50 -14.97 0.45 -12.63
N ASP A 51 -14.31 1.58 -12.86
CA ASP A 51 -12.88 1.65 -13.26
C ASP A 51 -11.92 1.95 -12.10
N THR A 52 -12.44 2.28 -10.92
CA THR A 52 -11.66 2.75 -9.78
C THR A 52 -11.95 1.91 -8.54
N THR A 53 -11.08 0.94 -8.27
CA THR A 53 -11.12 0.06 -7.08
C THR A 53 -10.26 0.63 -5.95
N ALA A 54 -9.09 1.16 -6.28
CA ALA A 54 -8.13 1.73 -5.33
C ALA A 54 -7.70 3.13 -5.76
N LEU A 55 -7.44 3.99 -4.76
CA LEU A 55 -6.99 5.37 -4.98
C LEU A 55 -5.47 5.50 -4.95
N ALA A 56 -4.79 4.66 -4.16
CA ALA A 56 -3.34 4.63 -4.06
C ALA A 56 -2.88 3.25 -3.57
N VAL A 57 -1.64 2.90 -3.89
CA VAL A 57 -0.91 1.76 -3.31
C VAL A 57 0.38 2.31 -2.71
N LYS A 58 0.71 1.86 -1.50
CA LYS A 58 1.91 2.30 -0.77
C LYS A 58 2.69 1.08 -0.30
N ILE A 59 4.00 1.11 -0.47
CA ILE A 59 4.89 0.00 -0.14
C ILE A 59 5.95 0.49 0.86
N GLU A 60 6.12 -0.29 1.94
CA GLU A 60 7.28 -0.21 2.83
C GLU A 60 8.01 -1.56 2.75
N THR A 61 9.34 -1.51 2.87
CA THR A 61 10.19 -2.71 2.76
C THR A 61 11.20 -2.78 3.90
N ALA A 62 11.68 -3.98 4.17
CA ALA A 62 12.78 -4.23 5.09
C ALA A 62 13.53 -5.52 4.70
N PRO A 63 14.84 -5.60 4.95
CA PRO A 63 15.63 -6.80 4.65
C PRO A 63 15.13 -7.99 5.46
N CYS A 64 14.98 -9.17 4.87
CA CYS A 64 14.57 -10.42 5.53
C CYS A 64 15.53 -11.57 5.23
N HIS A 65 15.36 -12.71 5.91
CA HIS A 65 16.19 -13.89 5.67
C HIS A 65 15.91 -14.46 4.27
N ILE A 66 16.93 -14.88 3.53
CA ILE A 66 16.76 -15.34 2.14
C ILE A 66 15.74 -16.50 1.97
N ALA A 67 15.61 -17.35 2.99
CA ALA A 67 14.65 -18.45 3.01
C ALA A 67 13.20 -18.02 3.36
N SER A 68 12.93 -16.73 3.55
CA SER A 68 11.60 -16.24 3.96
C SER A 68 11.33 -14.83 3.44
N LEU A 69 10.18 -14.64 2.79
CA LEU A 69 9.70 -13.34 2.34
C LEU A 69 8.36 -13.03 3.02
N PRO A 70 8.36 -12.44 4.23
CA PRO A 70 7.12 -12.06 4.90
C PRO A 70 6.47 -10.87 4.18
N VAL A 71 5.18 -11.00 3.88
CA VAL A 71 4.39 -9.97 3.19
C VAL A 71 3.07 -9.78 3.93
N ALA A 72 2.67 -8.53 4.12
CA ALA A 72 1.38 -8.16 4.70
C ALA A 72 0.72 -7.04 3.90
N VAL A 73 -0.58 -7.15 3.67
CA VAL A 73 -1.38 -6.17 2.95
C VAL A 73 -2.45 -5.62 3.87
N ASN A 74 -2.44 -4.31 4.08
CA ASN A 74 -3.48 -3.59 4.77
C ASN A 74 -4.32 -2.82 3.76
N ILE A 75 -5.64 -2.84 3.95
CA ILE A 75 -6.60 -2.09 3.13
C ILE A 75 -7.26 -1.06 4.03
N GLU A 76 -7.35 0.17 3.56
CA GLU A 76 -8.11 1.22 4.21
C GLU A 76 -9.44 1.44 3.48
N CYS A 77 -10.49 1.67 4.26
CA CYS A 77 -11.80 1.97 3.72
C CYS A 77 -11.92 3.45 3.38
N HIS A 78 -13.10 3.87 2.93
CA HIS A 78 -13.40 5.28 2.63
C HIS A 78 -13.19 6.22 3.83
N ALA A 79 -13.24 5.71 5.06
CA ALA A 79 -13.03 6.51 6.27
C ALA A 79 -11.53 6.67 6.60
N HIS A 80 -10.77 7.26 5.67
CA HIS A 80 -9.35 7.58 5.80
C HIS A 80 -9.15 8.66 6.86
N ARG A 81 -8.78 8.23 8.07
CA ARG A 81 -8.78 9.05 9.29
C ARG A 81 -7.42 8.97 9.97
N HIS A 82 -6.53 9.87 9.59
CA HIS A 82 -5.26 10.07 10.26
C HIS A 82 -4.90 11.57 10.24
N LYS A 83 -4.01 11.97 11.13
CA LYS A 83 -3.46 13.33 11.19
C LYS A 83 -2.07 13.27 11.78
N SER A 84 -1.17 14.07 11.23
CA SER A 84 0.17 14.29 11.76
C SER A 84 0.30 15.72 12.29
N ALA A 85 1.16 15.92 13.29
CA ALA A 85 1.48 17.23 13.85
C ALA A 85 2.97 17.26 14.21
N GLU A 86 3.63 18.37 13.90
CA GLU A 86 4.99 18.69 14.35
C GLU A 86 4.88 19.80 15.40
N LEU A 87 5.70 19.71 16.45
CA LEU A 87 5.68 20.62 17.61
C LEU A 87 6.68 21.76 17.43
#